data_AF-A0A969E5V7-F1
#
_entry.id   AF-A0A969E5V7-F1
#
_cell.length_a   1.000
_cell.length_b   1.000
_cell.length_c   1.000
_cell.angle_alpha   90.00
_cell.angle_beta   90.00
_cell.angle_gamma   90.00
#
_symmetry.space_group_name_H-M   'P 1'
#
loop_
_entity.id
_entity.type
_entity.pdbx_description
1 polymer ?
#
loop_
_entity_poly.entity_id
_entity_poly.type
_entity_poly.pdbx_seq_one_letter_code
_entity_poly.pdbx_strand_id
1 'polypeptide(L)'
;MVLSRSNTNPLSNANTGVVNNEATWNQFVAFTNNGVVSNKAGVFVCPQVFTNNKTVENLTGARFIVDFGGSFTNATGSTLTNAGNFQNLSTFINNTTVTNTGTVSNNGVHTCNGIFNNESGGRIESTATVNLSGIWNNKSGATTQSGFRFNVLANGVVNNGGTFQNNDQIDIKTGGSFTNQANAVLNSAFGSAILNAGIFRNTATSKIVSNGELNNANLFINNGLFESIDGSKIINSDSLINNSTIKNVNVLTNSGYFENNSTIENMSGAVWTNTGRFLNTVPGVVINGFEIFNRTGGFFTNNGTIKNNIRLFNEGLNFVNNGYLAATGDVLNRTGAKILNTEVLEIFEGSLVNEGAFENSKTVIVRKCGILSNKGAITNSGSIRSEGIVFQRGTLTGNAVVKITGLVLTSTSSEVATGLCKPTFRSGTDVGGRAKVDAAQVLLPTIGLDSCGGFQYFINGLNRSTYGCAEIGTTIPGRLKIVLRTGDSLTCNTSIEVFDGVAPLIANCPQDVTIFSLNDTASYVWLA
;
A
#
# COMPACT_ATOMS: atom_id res chain seq x y z
N MET A 1 6.10 -60.95 18.98
CA MET A 1 6.89 -60.74 20.21
C MET A 1 6.76 -59.28 20.58
N VAL A 2 6.08 -58.95 21.69
CA VAL A 2 5.96 -57.58 22.21
C VAL A 2 7.09 -57.40 23.22
N LEU A 3 8.06 -56.53 22.92
CA LEU A 3 9.13 -56.20 23.85
C LEU A 3 8.75 -54.90 24.56
N SER A 4 8.24 -54.99 25.79
CA SER A 4 8.20 -53.88 26.75
C SER A 4 9.49 -53.92 27.57
N ARG A 5 10.41 -52.96 27.41
CA ARG A 5 11.66 -52.95 28.18
C ARG A 5 11.96 -51.57 28.76
N SER A 6 12.23 -51.57 30.06
CA SER A 6 12.91 -50.52 30.79
C SER A 6 14.38 -50.92 30.99
N ASN A 7 15.32 -50.16 30.41
CA ASN A 7 16.79 -50.18 30.60
C ASN A 7 17.70 -50.71 29.46
N THR A 8 18.51 -49.75 28.97
CA THR A 8 19.95 -49.72 28.60
C THR A 8 20.59 -50.73 27.65
N ASN A 9 19.95 -51.82 27.21
CA ASN A 9 20.57 -52.71 26.21
C ASN A 9 20.19 -52.31 24.78
N PRO A 10 21.16 -52.05 23.87
CA PRO A 10 20.85 -51.77 22.47
C PRO A 10 20.12 -52.95 21.84
N LEU A 11 19.09 -52.66 21.03
CA LEU A 11 18.49 -53.68 20.17
C LEU A 11 19.54 -54.17 19.16
N SER A 12 19.34 -55.38 18.63
CA SER A 12 19.94 -55.76 17.35
C SER A 12 19.69 -54.65 16.32
N ASN A 13 20.62 -54.45 15.38
CA ASN A 13 20.61 -53.36 14.39
C ASN A 13 19.33 -53.29 13.51
N ALA A 14 18.39 -54.23 13.68
CA ALA A 14 17.07 -54.18 13.09
C ALA A 14 15.96 -54.69 14.03
N ASN A 15 14.75 -54.16 13.83
CA ASN A 15 13.49 -54.66 14.40
C ASN A 15 12.57 -55.16 13.27
N THR A 16 11.91 -56.31 13.44
CA THR A 16 10.86 -56.82 12.53
C THR A 16 9.49 -56.97 13.20
N GLY A 17 9.40 -56.73 14.51
CA GLY A 17 8.20 -56.85 15.34
C GLY A 17 7.70 -55.51 15.89
N VAL A 18 7.05 -55.54 17.05
CA VAL A 18 6.50 -54.35 17.73
C VAL A 18 7.39 -53.99 18.93
N VAL A 19 7.89 -52.77 18.94
CA VAL A 19 8.66 -52.17 20.04
C VAL A 19 7.80 -51.09 20.68
N ASN A 20 7.51 -51.23 21.98
CA ASN A 20 6.81 -50.22 22.76
C ASN A 20 7.80 -49.55 23.71
N ASN A 21 8.08 -48.26 23.49
CA ASN A 21 8.93 -47.47 24.38
C ASN A 21 8.09 -46.67 25.37
N GLU A 22 8.24 -47.00 26.65
CA GLU A 22 7.58 -46.32 27.77
C GLU A 22 8.60 -45.66 28.73
N ALA A 23 9.90 -45.72 28.40
CA ALA A 23 11.00 -45.18 29.20
C ALA A 23 12.06 -44.48 28.32
N THR A 24 13.25 -44.22 28.86
CA THR A 24 14.38 -43.70 28.05
C THR A 24 15.07 -44.83 27.30
N TRP A 25 15.17 -44.69 25.98
CA TRP A 25 15.91 -45.58 25.08
C TRP A 25 16.95 -44.78 24.29
N ASN A 26 18.23 -45.06 24.57
CA ASN A 26 19.37 -44.50 23.84
C ASN A 26 19.92 -45.55 22.87
N GLN A 27 19.86 -45.28 21.57
CA GLN A 27 20.29 -46.19 20.51
C GLN A 27 21.63 -45.74 19.91
N PHE A 28 22.73 -46.22 20.48
CA PHE A 28 24.10 -45.79 20.12
C PHE A 28 24.67 -46.39 18.82
N VAL A 29 23.92 -47.27 18.15
CA VAL A 29 24.31 -47.87 16.86
C VAL A 29 23.20 -47.70 15.84
N ALA A 30 23.55 -47.73 14.55
CA ALA A 30 22.57 -47.62 13.47
C ALA A 30 21.44 -48.65 13.63
N PHE A 31 20.20 -48.19 13.38
CA PHE A 31 18.99 -48.97 13.64
C PHE A 31 18.04 -48.94 12.46
N THR A 32 17.59 -50.11 12.04
CA THR A 32 16.61 -50.28 10.95
C THR A 32 15.29 -50.82 11.49
N ASN A 33 14.23 -50.02 11.40
CA ASN A 33 12.88 -50.47 11.74
C ASN A 33 12.17 -51.08 10.52
N ASN A 34 12.04 -52.40 10.50
CA ASN A 34 11.21 -53.15 9.55
C ASN A 34 9.86 -53.59 10.18
N GLY A 35 9.51 -53.09 11.37
CA GLY A 35 8.28 -53.39 12.10
C GLY A 35 7.57 -52.13 12.60
N VAL A 36 7.03 -52.16 13.81
CA VAL A 36 6.38 -51.01 14.46
C VAL A 36 7.21 -50.56 15.65
N VAL A 37 7.53 -49.26 15.72
CA VAL A 37 8.10 -48.61 16.89
C VAL A 37 7.09 -47.60 17.42
N SER A 38 6.53 -47.86 18.60
CA SER A 38 5.57 -46.98 19.26
C SER A 38 6.20 -46.39 20.52
N ASN A 39 6.52 -45.10 20.49
CA ASN A 39 7.01 -44.33 21.62
C ASN A 39 5.81 -43.70 22.34
N LYS A 40 5.42 -44.26 23.49
CA LYS A 40 4.15 -43.91 24.15
C LYS A 40 4.30 -42.78 25.17
N ALA A 41 5.29 -42.91 26.04
CA ALA A 41 5.60 -41.94 27.10
C ALA A 41 7.13 -41.80 27.33
N GLY A 42 7.92 -42.47 26.49
CA GLY A 42 9.36 -42.54 26.63
C GLY A 42 10.13 -41.44 25.90
N VAL A 43 11.43 -41.38 26.16
CA VAL A 43 12.40 -40.59 25.41
C VAL A 43 13.22 -41.52 24.54
N PHE A 44 13.05 -41.45 23.22
CA PHE A 44 13.91 -42.15 22.28
C PHE A 44 15.01 -41.20 21.80
N VAL A 45 16.27 -41.61 21.89
CA VAL A 45 17.42 -40.84 21.41
C VAL A 45 18.26 -41.71 20.47
N CYS A 46 18.48 -41.24 19.25
CA CYS A 46 19.36 -41.88 18.28
C CYS A 46 20.45 -40.89 17.83
N PRO A 47 21.68 -40.99 18.36
CA PRO A 47 22.84 -40.24 17.88
C PRO A 47 23.46 -40.80 16.58
N GLN A 48 22.84 -41.80 15.96
CA GLN A 48 23.33 -42.45 14.73
C GLN A 48 22.22 -42.49 13.66
N VAL A 49 22.37 -43.35 12.65
CA VAL A 49 21.39 -43.52 11.57
C VAL A 49 20.18 -44.35 12.04
N PHE A 50 18.98 -43.79 11.95
CA PHE A 50 17.69 -44.47 12.10
C PHE A 50 16.99 -44.56 10.74
N THR A 51 16.75 -45.76 10.25
CA THR A 51 16.00 -45.99 9.01
C THR A 51 14.65 -46.63 9.34
N ASN A 52 13.56 -45.93 9.08
CA ASN A 52 12.21 -46.46 9.17
C ASN A 52 11.75 -47.03 7.82
N ASN A 53 11.56 -48.35 7.74
CA ASN A 53 10.99 -49.04 6.58
C ASN A 53 9.51 -49.42 6.78
N LYS A 54 8.96 -49.23 7.99
CA LYS A 54 7.56 -49.53 8.32
C LYS A 54 6.92 -48.42 9.14
N THR A 55 6.64 -48.59 10.43
CA THR A 55 5.82 -47.63 11.19
C THR A 55 6.55 -47.12 12.41
N VAL A 56 6.59 -45.81 12.57
CA VAL A 56 7.00 -45.10 13.80
C VAL A 56 5.84 -44.25 14.29
N GLU A 57 5.51 -44.40 15.57
CA GLU A 57 4.51 -43.59 16.27
C GLU A 57 5.18 -42.91 17.46
N ASN A 58 5.12 -41.58 17.53
CA ASN A 58 5.53 -40.81 18.69
C ASN A 58 4.28 -40.20 19.32
N LEU A 59 3.75 -40.83 20.36
CA LEU A 59 2.46 -40.46 20.96
C LEU A 59 2.59 -39.24 21.87
N THR A 60 1.44 -38.71 22.28
CA THR A 60 1.34 -37.56 23.20
C THR A 60 2.13 -37.80 24.48
N GLY A 61 2.96 -36.82 24.87
CA GLY A 61 3.83 -36.91 26.05
C GLY A 61 5.17 -37.61 25.81
N ALA A 62 5.36 -38.27 24.66
CA ALA A 62 6.61 -38.91 24.29
C ALA A 62 7.55 -37.94 23.56
N ARG A 63 8.87 -38.22 23.61
CA ARG A 63 9.90 -37.44 22.93
C ARG A 63 10.78 -38.33 22.05
N PHE A 64 10.94 -37.96 20.79
CA PHE A 64 11.82 -38.65 19.83
C PHE A 64 12.91 -37.69 19.38
N ILE A 65 14.18 -38.04 19.57
CA ILE A 65 15.32 -37.18 19.30
C ILE A 65 16.27 -37.86 18.32
N VAL A 66 16.50 -37.19 17.19
CA VAL A 66 17.61 -37.45 16.28
C VAL A 66 18.73 -36.52 16.70
N ASP A 67 19.75 -37.07 17.36
CA ASP A 67 20.80 -36.27 17.99
C ASP A 67 21.92 -35.90 17.01
N PHE A 68 22.88 -35.09 17.44
CA PHE A 68 24.00 -34.62 16.62
C PHE A 68 24.78 -35.77 15.99
N GLY A 69 25.05 -35.67 14.68
CA GLY A 69 25.72 -36.71 13.89
C GLY A 69 24.81 -37.86 13.44
N GLY A 70 23.58 -37.93 13.94
CA GLY A 70 22.59 -38.91 13.51
C GLY A 70 21.85 -38.52 12.23
N SER A 71 21.05 -39.45 11.71
CA SER A 71 20.09 -39.16 10.64
C SER A 71 18.84 -40.00 10.82
N PHE A 72 17.68 -39.45 10.51
CA PHE A 72 16.43 -40.20 10.45
C PHE A 72 15.93 -40.24 9.01
N THR A 73 15.72 -41.44 8.49
CA THR A 73 15.15 -41.66 7.16
C THR A 73 13.81 -42.37 7.29
N ASN A 74 12.74 -41.68 6.88
CA ASN A 74 11.42 -42.29 6.66
C ASN A 74 11.37 -42.82 5.23
N ALA A 75 11.63 -44.11 5.03
CA ALA A 75 11.78 -44.73 3.72
C ALA A 75 10.46 -44.81 2.95
N THR A 76 10.53 -45.05 1.64
CA THR A 76 9.34 -45.22 0.80
C THR A 76 8.45 -46.35 1.31
N GLY A 77 7.14 -46.09 1.43
CA GLY A 77 6.16 -47.06 1.94
C GLY A 77 6.09 -47.18 3.46
N SER A 78 6.86 -46.38 4.20
CA SER A 78 6.80 -46.28 5.65
C SER A 78 5.81 -45.20 6.12
N THR A 79 5.58 -45.09 7.43
CA THR A 79 4.78 -44.04 8.06
C THR A 79 5.45 -43.53 9.34
N LEU A 80 5.37 -42.22 9.54
CA LEU A 80 5.73 -41.56 10.80
C LEU A 80 4.52 -40.74 11.27
N THR A 81 4.02 -41.03 12.47
CA THR A 81 2.99 -40.24 13.14
C THR A 81 3.57 -39.60 14.40
N ASN A 82 3.47 -38.28 14.54
CA ASN A 82 3.93 -37.54 15.70
C ASN A 82 2.78 -36.77 16.36
N ALA A 83 2.36 -37.21 17.54
CA ALA A 83 1.51 -36.48 18.48
C ALA A 83 2.29 -35.93 19.69
N GLY A 84 3.51 -36.41 19.92
CA GLY A 84 4.43 -35.94 20.95
C GLY A 84 5.37 -34.83 20.47
N ASN A 85 6.62 -34.88 20.95
CA ASN A 85 7.69 -33.98 20.53
C ASN A 85 8.75 -34.74 19.72
N PHE A 86 8.93 -34.36 18.45
CA PHE A 86 9.98 -34.88 17.57
C PHE A 86 11.05 -33.80 17.38
N GLN A 87 12.28 -34.09 17.75
CA GLN A 87 13.41 -33.17 17.63
C GLN A 87 14.43 -33.74 16.65
N ASN A 88 14.71 -33.00 15.57
CA ASN A 88 15.82 -33.28 14.69
C ASN A 88 16.94 -32.27 14.91
N LEU A 89 18.08 -32.71 15.43
CA LEU A 89 19.28 -31.90 15.61
C LEU A 89 20.30 -32.08 14.47
N SER A 90 20.02 -32.98 13.51
CA SER A 90 20.92 -33.31 12.40
C SER A 90 20.14 -33.49 11.09
N THR A 91 20.04 -34.68 10.51
CA THR A 91 19.40 -34.86 9.20
C THR A 91 18.08 -35.62 9.31
N PHE A 92 17.01 -35.08 8.73
CA PHE A 92 15.73 -35.75 8.57
C PHE A 92 15.37 -35.87 7.09
N ILE A 93 15.24 -37.10 6.60
CA ILE A 93 14.83 -37.41 5.23
C ILE A 93 13.45 -38.05 5.29
N ASN A 94 12.47 -37.41 4.65
CA ASN A 94 11.13 -37.95 4.46
C ASN A 94 10.88 -38.32 3.00
N ASN A 95 10.79 -39.61 2.70
CA ASN A 95 10.47 -40.13 1.36
C ASN A 95 9.00 -40.60 1.22
N THR A 96 8.16 -40.36 2.22
CA THR A 96 6.77 -40.85 2.24
C THR A 96 5.88 -39.93 3.10
N THR A 97 4.84 -40.47 3.75
CA THR A 97 3.91 -39.69 4.56
C THR A 97 4.39 -39.55 6.01
N VAL A 98 4.44 -38.30 6.46
CA VAL A 98 4.56 -37.91 7.87
C VAL A 98 3.28 -37.19 8.27
N THR A 99 2.72 -37.55 9.43
CA THR A 99 1.57 -36.88 10.03
C THR A 99 1.96 -36.32 11.39
N ASN A 100 1.82 -35.01 11.56
CA ASN A 100 2.14 -34.30 12.79
C ASN A 100 0.89 -33.64 13.38
N THR A 101 0.51 -34.04 14.58
CA THR A 101 -0.45 -33.33 15.46
C THR A 101 0.25 -32.76 16.70
N GLY A 102 1.51 -33.11 16.94
CA GLY A 102 2.34 -32.63 18.04
C GLY A 102 3.31 -31.52 17.63
N THR A 103 4.49 -31.51 18.27
CA THR A 103 5.57 -30.55 17.95
C THR A 103 6.71 -31.23 17.20
N VAL A 104 7.19 -30.58 16.14
CA VAL A 104 8.41 -30.94 15.42
C VAL A 104 9.39 -29.77 15.52
N SER A 105 10.52 -29.97 16.22
CA SER A 105 11.62 -29.02 16.25
C SER A 105 12.73 -29.50 15.31
N ASN A 106 12.92 -28.81 14.20
CA ASN A 106 13.92 -29.12 13.20
C ASN A 106 15.09 -28.12 13.28
N ASN A 107 16.13 -28.50 14.01
CA ASN A 107 17.36 -27.71 14.18
C ASN A 107 18.47 -28.15 13.22
N GLY A 108 18.22 -29.13 12.35
CA GLY A 108 19.12 -29.53 11.28
C GLY A 108 18.43 -29.61 9.91
N VAL A 109 19.03 -30.29 8.93
CA VAL A 109 18.51 -30.31 7.55
C VAL A 109 17.32 -31.26 7.45
N HIS A 110 16.20 -30.77 6.91
CA HIS A 110 15.04 -31.60 6.56
C HIS A 110 14.88 -31.65 5.04
N THR A 111 15.02 -32.84 4.46
CA THR A 111 14.70 -33.11 3.05
C THR A 111 13.37 -33.84 2.97
N CYS A 112 12.34 -33.15 2.45
CA CYS A 112 11.01 -33.71 2.27
C CYS A 112 10.75 -34.01 0.79
N ASN A 113 10.91 -35.29 0.42
CA ASN A 113 10.57 -35.83 -0.90
C ASN A 113 9.15 -36.41 -0.95
N GLY A 114 8.58 -36.77 0.20
CA GLY A 114 7.22 -37.29 0.33
C GLY A 114 6.18 -36.24 0.71
N ILE A 115 5.19 -36.64 1.51
CA ILE A 115 4.13 -35.77 2.03
C ILE A 115 4.39 -35.50 3.51
N PHE A 116 4.40 -34.23 3.89
CA PHE A 116 4.44 -33.81 5.28
C PHE A 116 3.12 -33.11 5.64
N ASN A 117 2.32 -33.74 6.50
CA ASN A 117 1.07 -33.19 6.99
C ASN A 117 1.25 -32.64 8.40
N ASN A 118 1.22 -31.31 8.53
CA ASN A 118 0.99 -30.65 9.81
C ASN A 118 -0.52 -30.50 10.00
N GLU A 119 -1.09 -31.36 10.81
CA GLU A 119 -2.51 -31.39 11.13
C GLU A 119 -2.88 -30.29 12.13
N SER A 120 -4.19 -30.09 12.34
CA SER A 120 -4.69 -29.10 13.30
C SER A 120 -4.08 -29.30 14.70
N GLY A 121 -3.64 -28.22 15.34
CA GLY A 121 -2.91 -28.26 16.61
C GLY A 121 -1.42 -28.59 16.49
N GLY A 122 -0.97 -29.07 15.33
CA GLY A 122 0.43 -29.35 15.06
C GLY A 122 1.28 -28.08 14.95
N ARG A 123 2.49 -28.14 15.53
CA ARG A 123 3.48 -27.06 15.51
C ARG A 123 4.79 -27.55 14.91
N ILE A 124 5.34 -26.77 13.98
CA ILE A 124 6.65 -27.02 13.40
C ILE A 124 7.51 -25.79 13.59
N GLU A 125 8.68 -25.98 14.16
CA GLU A 125 9.71 -24.97 14.32
C GLU A 125 10.96 -25.44 13.62
N SER A 126 11.32 -24.83 12.49
CA SER A 126 12.57 -25.12 11.80
C SER A 126 13.53 -23.96 11.99
N THR A 127 14.64 -24.18 12.69
CA THR A 127 15.74 -23.19 12.75
C THR A 127 16.82 -23.46 11.72
N ALA A 128 16.63 -24.48 10.89
CA ALA A 128 17.56 -24.90 9.84
C ALA A 128 16.82 -25.10 8.51
N THR A 129 17.59 -25.48 7.48
CA THR A 129 17.10 -25.57 6.10
C THR A 129 16.08 -26.70 5.92
N VAL A 130 14.97 -26.37 5.28
CA VAL A 130 14.01 -27.34 4.72
C VAL A 130 14.15 -27.36 3.20
N ASN A 131 14.40 -28.53 2.62
CA ASN A 131 14.42 -28.76 1.18
C ASN A 131 13.20 -29.59 0.79
N LEU A 132 12.25 -28.97 0.12
CA LEU A 132 10.97 -29.57 -0.25
C LEU A 132 10.94 -29.88 -1.75
N SER A 133 10.94 -31.16 -2.10
CA SER A 133 10.65 -31.65 -3.46
C SER A 133 9.30 -32.39 -3.54
N GLY A 134 8.68 -32.71 -2.40
CA GLY A 134 7.34 -33.30 -2.29
C GLY A 134 6.27 -32.28 -1.85
N ILE A 135 5.36 -32.68 -0.97
CA ILE A 135 4.20 -31.87 -0.55
C ILE A 135 4.30 -31.51 0.94
N TRP A 136 4.16 -30.23 1.26
CA TRP A 136 4.04 -29.72 2.62
C TRP A 136 2.64 -29.16 2.86
N ASN A 137 1.85 -29.83 3.68
CA ASN A 137 0.51 -29.39 4.06
C ASN A 137 0.54 -28.83 5.48
N ASN A 138 0.38 -27.52 5.62
CA ASN A 138 0.15 -26.87 6.92
C ASN A 138 -1.34 -26.60 7.07
N LYS A 139 -2.10 -27.52 7.66
CA LYS A 139 -3.57 -27.47 7.66
C LYS A 139 -4.12 -26.37 8.57
N SER A 140 -5.43 -26.14 8.49
CA SER A 140 -6.13 -25.19 9.34
C SER A 140 -5.93 -25.49 10.84
N GLY A 141 -5.61 -24.45 11.61
CA GLY A 141 -5.23 -24.56 13.02
C GLY A 141 -3.81 -25.07 13.28
N ALA A 142 -3.01 -25.33 12.25
CA ALA A 142 -1.62 -25.72 12.37
C ALA A 142 -0.66 -24.52 12.18
N THR A 143 0.52 -24.60 12.79
CA THR A 143 1.57 -23.55 12.69
C THR A 143 2.86 -24.13 12.12
N THR A 144 3.40 -23.52 11.07
CA THR A 144 4.77 -23.75 10.59
C THR A 144 5.59 -22.47 10.75
N GLN A 145 6.75 -22.55 11.38
CA GLN A 145 7.71 -21.46 11.52
C GLN A 145 9.04 -21.84 10.88
N SER A 146 9.52 -21.01 9.93
CA SER A 146 10.82 -21.14 9.28
C SER A 146 11.75 -20.02 9.75
N GLY A 147 12.74 -20.37 10.56
CA GLY A 147 13.79 -19.50 11.09
C GLY A 147 15.03 -19.36 10.22
N PHE A 148 15.13 -20.16 9.16
CA PHE A 148 16.24 -20.11 8.20
C PHE A 148 15.65 -20.20 6.78
N ARG A 149 16.18 -21.08 5.93
CA ARG A 149 15.71 -21.22 4.55
C ARG A 149 14.69 -22.34 4.36
N PHE A 150 13.53 -22.01 3.79
CA PHE A 150 12.55 -22.96 3.29
C PHE A 150 12.57 -23.00 1.76
N ASN A 151 13.24 -24.00 1.19
CA ASN A 151 13.38 -24.16 -0.26
C ASN A 151 12.24 -25.01 -0.81
N VAL A 152 11.38 -24.42 -1.65
CA VAL A 152 10.40 -25.14 -2.46
C VAL A 152 11.04 -25.42 -3.81
N LEU A 153 11.56 -26.63 -4.00
CA LEU A 153 12.25 -27.07 -5.21
C LEU A 153 11.27 -27.27 -6.38
N ALA A 154 11.76 -27.65 -7.56
CA ALA A 154 10.99 -27.68 -8.80
C ALA A 154 9.72 -28.55 -8.79
N ASN A 155 9.63 -29.56 -7.90
CA ASN A 155 8.43 -30.38 -7.73
C ASN A 155 7.76 -30.15 -6.37
N GLY A 156 8.32 -29.24 -5.56
CA GLY A 156 7.84 -28.92 -4.23
C GLY A 156 6.51 -28.18 -4.27
N VAL A 157 5.59 -28.57 -3.40
CA VAL A 157 4.28 -27.93 -3.25
C VAL A 157 4.03 -27.61 -1.78
N VAL A 158 3.81 -26.34 -1.46
CA VAL A 158 3.34 -25.92 -0.14
C VAL A 158 1.86 -25.55 -0.21
N ASN A 159 1.07 -26.18 0.65
CA ASN A 159 -0.33 -25.85 0.90
C ASN A 159 -0.45 -25.32 2.33
N ASN A 160 -0.48 -24.01 2.49
CA ASN A 160 -0.70 -23.38 3.78
C ASN A 160 -2.20 -23.09 3.98
N GLY A 161 -2.88 -23.90 4.78
CA GLY A 161 -4.23 -23.67 5.30
C GLY A 161 -4.26 -23.10 6.73
N GLY A 162 -3.12 -23.01 7.41
CA GLY A 162 -2.97 -22.52 8.79
C GLY A 162 -2.15 -21.24 8.87
N THR A 163 -1.29 -21.13 9.88
CA THR A 163 -0.32 -20.03 10.01
C THR A 163 1.07 -20.48 9.57
N PHE A 164 1.67 -19.72 8.65
CA PHE A 164 3.05 -19.88 8.24
C PHE A 164 3.84 -18.63 8.63
N GLN A 165 4.90 -18.78 9.41
CA GLN A 165 5.79 -17.68 9.81
C GLN A 165 7.13 -17.84 9.09
N ASN A 166 7.48 -16.87 8.27
CA ASN A 166 8.78 -16.75 7.62
C ASN A 166 9.63 -15.74 8.38
N ASN A 167 10.65 -16.21 9.08
CA ASN A 167 11.56 -15.36 9.84
C ASN A 167 12.92 -15.14 9.15
N ASP A 168 13.17 -15.79 8.01
CA ASP A 168 14.39 -15.60 7.22
C ASP A 168 14.08 -15.68 5.72
N GLN A 169 13.98 -16.86 5.11
CA GLN A 169 13.77 -16.93 3.66
C GLN A 169 12.85 -18.07 3.23
N ILE A 170 11.83 -17.76 2.41
CA ILE A 170 11.12 -18.74 1.57
C ILE A 170 11.63 -18.57 0.14
N ASP A 171 12.08 -19.66 -0.48
CA ASP A 171 12.62 -19.65 -1.84
C ASP A 171 11.83 -20.64 -2.71
N ILE A 172 10.92 -20.09 -3.53
CA ILE A 172 10.09 -20.85 -4.45
C ILE A 172 10.84 -20.92 -5.78
N LYS A 173 11.47 -22.07 -6.04
CA LYS A 173 12.24 -22.30 -7.27
C LYS A 173 11.31 -22.48 -8.47
N THR A 174 11.87 -22.30 -9.66
CA THR A 174 11.18 -22.62 -10.92
C THR A 174 10.62 -24.03 -10.89
N GLY A 175 9.32 -24.16 -11.21
CA GLY A 175 8.54 -25.40 -11.10
C GLY A 175 7.84 -25.59 -9.74
N GLY A 176 8.40 -25.04 -8.66
CA GLY A 176 7.82 -25.10 -7.32
C GLY A 176 6.56 -24.23 -7.17
N SER A 177 5.71 -24.59 -6.20
CA SER A 177 4.45 -23.90 -5.94
C SER A 177 4.23 -23.66 -4.45
N PHE A 178 3.83 -22.44 -4.09
CA PHE A 178 3.35 -22.10 -2.76
C PHE A 178 1.93 -21.53 -2.85
N THR A 179 1.00 -22.13 -2.12
CA THR A 179 -0.38 -21.65 -2.02
C THR A 179 -0.74 -21.34 -0.58
N ASN A 180 -1.04 -20.07 -0.30
CA ASN A 180 -1.72 -19.62 0.90
C ASN A 180 -3.24 -19.77 0.71
N GLN A 181 -3.79 -20.85 1.26
CA GLN A 181 -5.18 -21.29 1.09
C GLN A 181 -6.15 -20.43 1.91
N ALA A 182 -7.45 -20.61 1.68
CA ALA A 182 -8.48 -19.77 2.28
C ALA A 182 -8.37 -19.72 3.81
N ASN A 183 -8.53 -18.52 4.38
CA ASN A 183 -8.38 -18.20 5.80
C ASN A 183 -6.98 -18.45 6.38
N ALA A 184 -6.00 -18.86 5.58
CA ALA A 184 -4.62 -19.03 6.02
C ALA A 184 -3.91 -17.69 6.13
N VAL A 185 -2.89 -17.66 6.98
CA VAL A 185 -2.05 -16.49 7.23
C VAL A 185 -0.60 -16.84 6.93
N LEU A 186 0.04 -16.04 6.07
CA LEU A 186 1.48 -16.05 5.89
C LEU A 186 2.05 -14.73 6.42
N ASN A 187 2.92 -14.82 7.42
CA ASN A 187 3.61 -13.69 8.00
C ASN A 187 5.09 -13.74 7.64
N SER A 188 5.62 -12.67 7.07
CA SER A 188 7.05 -12.48 6.86
C SER A 188 7.58 -11.45 7.84
N ALA A 189 8.58 -11.83 8.64
CA ALA A 189 9.22 -10.96 9.63
C ALA A 189 10.08 -9.87 8.99
N PHE A 190 10.46 -8.87 9.77
CA PHE A 190 11.42 -7.86 9.35
C PHE A 190 12.74 -8.50 8.94
N GLY A 191 13.30 -8.08 7.81
CA GLY A 191 14.54 -8.64 7.26
C GLY A 191 14.39 -9.99 6.56
N SER A 192 13.21 -10.61 6.60
CA SER A 192 12.94 -11.84 5.86
C SER A 192 12.65 -11.59 4.39
N ALA A 193 12.73 -12.63 3.56
CA ALA A 193 12.43 -12.58 2.14
C ALA A 193 11.53 -13.73 1.66
N ILE A 194 10.64 -13.44 0.72
CA ILE A 194 9.98 -14.42 -0.13
C ILE A 194 10.51 -14.21 -1.54
N LEU A 195 11.28 -15.17 -2.05
CA LEU A 195 11.78 -15.18 -3.42
C LEU A 195 10.92 -16.12 -4.25
N ASN A 196 10.21 -15.60 -5.24
CA ASN A 196 9.33 -16.39 -6.10
C ASN A 196 9.86 -16.45 -7.54
N ALA A 197 10.50 -17.56 -7.89
CA ALA A 197 10.82 -17.94 -9.28
C ALA A 197 9.88 -19.04 -9.83
N GLY A 198 8.95 -19.53 -9.01
CA GLY A 198 7.94 -20.53 -9.36
C GLY A 198 6.54 -19.91 -9.41
N ILE A 199 5.58 -20.54 -8.73
CA ILE A 199 4.22 -20.02 -8.63
C ILE A 199 3.87 -19.72 -7.18
N PHE A 200 3.44 -18.49 -6.92
CA PHE A 200 2.95 -18.07 -5.61
C PHE A 200 1.48 -17.66 -5.70
N ARG A 201 0.63 -18.21 -4.83
CA ARG A 201 -0.81 -17.90 -4.79
C ARG A 201 -1.25 -17.52 -3.39
N ASN A 202 -1.93 -16.38 -3.29
CA ASN A 202 -2.76 -16.01 -2.15
C ASN A 202 -4.21 -16.19 -2.56
N THR A 203 -4.96 -17.09 -1.93
CA THR A 203 -6.34 -17.40 -2.33
C THR A 203 -7.36 -16.43 -1.70
N ALA A 204 -8.65 -16.59 -2.02
CA ALA A 204 -9.69 -15.78 -1.42
C ALA A 204 -9.70 -15.94 0.11
N THR A 205 -10.00 -14.87 0.83
CA THR A 205 -10.03 -14.76 2.31
C THR A 205 -8.71 -15.04 3.04
N SER A 206 -7.63 -15.39 2.35
CA SER A 206 -6.32 -15.57 2.96
C SER A 206 -5.59 -14.24 3.09
N LYS A 207 -4.63 -14.20 4.03
CA LYS A 207 -3.84 -12.99 4.34
C LYS A 207 -2.36 -13.25 4.19
N ILE A 208 -1.67 -12.35 3.50
CA ILE A 208 -0.21 -12.19 3.58
C ILE A 208 0.07 -10.89 4.33
N VAL A 209 0.87 -10.96 5.39
CA VAL A 209 1.43 -9.81 6.08
C VAL A 209 2.94 -9.83 5.87
N SER A 210 3.48 -8.87 5.13
CA SER A 210 4.92 -8.80 4.89
C SER A 210 5.54 -7.59 5.57
N ASN A 211 6.42 -7.84 6.53
CA ASN A 211 7.41 -6.90 7.06
C ASN A 211 8.78 -7.06 6.35
N GLY A 212 8.88 -8.05 5.46
CA GLY A 212 10.08 -8.35 4.70
C GLY A 212 9.98 -7.95 3.22
N GLU A 213 10.89 -8.50 2.42
CA GLU A 213 10.88 -8.36 0.96
C GLU A 213 10.07 -9.50 0.31
N LEU A 214 9.22 -9.16 -0.65
CA LEU A 214 8.66 -10.10 -1.61
C LEU A 214 9.24 -9.78 -2.98
N ASN A 215 10.02 -10.71 -3.52
CA ASN A 215 10.60 -10.62 -4.86
C ASN A 215 9.94 -11.64 -5.79
N ASN A 216 9.05 -11.14 -6.65
CA ASN A 216 8.35 -11.92 -7.65
C ASN A 216 9.09 -11.87 -8.99
N ALA A 217 9.71 -12.98 -9.37
CA ALA A 217 10.42 -13.18 -10.63
C ALA A 217 9.69 -14.17 -11.56
N ASN A 218 8.45 -14.54 -11.24
CA ASN A 218 7.58 -15.37 -12.09
C ASN A 218 6.10 -15.02 -11.78
N LEU A 219 5.22 -15.99 -11.54
CA LEU A 219 3.79 -15.76 -11.37
C LEU A 219 3.40 -15.62 -9.90
N PHE A 220 2.87 -14.45 -9.54
CA PHE A 220 2.18 -14.20 -8.28
C PHE A 220 0.71 -13.83 -8.52
N ILE A 221 -0.21 -14.61 -7.97
CA ILE A 221 -1.65 -14.33 -8.01
C ILE A 221 -2.15 -13.99 -6.61
N ASN A 222 -2.68 -12.79 -6.43
CA ASN A 222 -3.29 -12.33 -5.21
C ASN A 222 -4.82 -12.28 -5.33
N ASN A 223 -5.52 -13.29 -4.81
CA ASN A 223 -6.98 -13.32 -4.66
C ASN A 223 -7.42 -12.97 -3.22
N GLY A 224 -6.48 -12.72 -2.31
CA GLY A 224 -6.74 -12.39 -0.89
C GLY A 224 -6.21 -11.02 -0.50
N LEU A 225 -6.03 -10.79 0.81
CA LEU A 225 -5.40 -9.57 1.31
C LEU A 225 -3.88 -9.75 1.30
N PHE A 226 -3.15 -8.83 0.66
CA PHE A 226 -1.72 -8.66 0.84
C PHE A 226 -1.44 -7.29 1.46
N GLU A 227 -0.95 -7.31 2.69
CA GLU A 227 -0.57 -6.14 3.46
C GLU A 227 0.95 -6.10 3.63
N SER A 228 1.60 -5.18 2.90
CA SER A 228 2.97 -4.77 3.14
C SER A 228 2.96 -3.76 4.28
N ILE A 229 3.75 -3.99 5.34
CA ILE A 229 3.86 -3.10 6.51
C ILE A 229 5.24 -2.43 6.57
N ASP A 230 5.52 -1.64 7.60
CA ASP A 230 6.74 -0.83 7.73
C ASP A 230 8.02 -1.58 7.37
N GLY A 231 8.88 -1.01 6.52
CA GLY A 231 10.15 -1.63 6.11
C GLY A 231 10.05 -2.67 4.97
N SER A 232 8.85 -3.11 4.59
CA SER A 232 8.67 -4.12 3.54
C SER A 232 8.92 -3.59 2.12
N LYS A 233 9.15 -4.51 1.18
CA LYS A 233 9.29 -4.21 -0.25
C LYS A 233 8.52 -5.22 -1.07
N ILE A 234 7.79 -4.75 -2.07
CA ILE A 234 7.16 -5.58 -3.11
C ILE A 234 7.90 -5.31 -4.41
N ILE A 235 8.58 -6.32 -4.94
CA ILE A 235 9.34 -6.22 -6.19
C ILE A 235 8.72 -7.20 -7.18
N ASN A 236 8.17 -6.69 -8.27
CA ASN A 236 7.64 -7.48 -9.37
C ASN A 236 8.53 -7.33 -10.61
N SER A 237 9.22 -8.40 -10.98
CA SER A 237 10.06 -8.49 -12.17
C SER A 237 9.42 -9.29 -13.32
N ASP A 238 8.35 -10.04 -13.04
CA ASP A 238 7.59 -10.79 -14.04
C ASP A 238 6.08 -10.55 -13.83
N SER A 239 5.26 -11.55 -13.52
CA SER A 239 3.81 -11.45 -13.62
C SER A 239 3.13 -11.42 -12.24
N LEU A 240 2.51 -10.29 -11.92
CA LEU A 240 1.69 -10.10 -10.72
C LEU A 240 0.24 -9.81 -11.13
N ILE A 241 -0.69 -10.65 -10.67
CA ILE A 241 -2.13 -10.47 -10.89
C ILE A 241 -2.81 -10.23 -9.54
N ASN A 242 -3.40 -9.04 -9.37
CA ASN A 242 -4.16 -8.69 -8.19
C ASN A 242 -5.67 -8.74 -8.46
N ASN A 243 -6.35 -9.75 -7.92
CA ASN A 243 -7.80 -9.91 -7.96
C ASN A 243 -8.48 -9.52 -6.64
N SER A 244 -7.74 -8.99 -5.68
CA SER A 244 -8.28 -8.53 -4.40
C SER A 244 -7.52 -7.27 -3.93
N THR A 245 -7.07 -7.20 -2.67
CA THR A 245 -6.46 -5.99 -2.12
C THR A 245 -4.96 -6.17 -1.91
N ILE A 246 -4.19 -5.24 -2.47
CA ILE A 246 -2.78 -5.01 -2.10
C ILE A 246 -2.69 -3.66 -1.40
N LYS A 247 -2.10 -3.66 -0.19
CA LYS A 247 -1.72 -2.44 0.53
C LYS A 247 -0.21 -2.33 0.54
N ASN A 248 0.32 -1.32 -0.14
CA ASN A 248 1.72 -0.95 -0.10
C ASN A 248 1.92 0.16 0.93
N VAL A 249 2.69 -0.11 2.00
CA VAL A 249 3.01 0.89 3.03
C VAL A 249 4.42 1.47 2.86
N ASN A 250 5.28 0.86 2.02
CA ASN A 250 6.66 1.31 1.89
C ASN A 250 7.14 1.36 0.43
N VAL A 251 7.54 0.25 -0.18
CA VAL A 251 8.06 0.26 -1.55
C VAL A 251 7.35 -0.79 -2.41
N LEU A 252 6.83 -0.35 -3.56
CA LEU A 252 6.40 -1.22 -4.64
C LEU A 252 7.17 -0.88 -5.91
N THR A 253 7.86 -1.85 -6.47
CA THR A 253 8.56 -1.71 -7.76
C THR A 253 7.98 -2.71 -8.75
N ASN A 254 7.56 -2.22 -9.91
CA ASN A 254 7.15 -3.05 -11.03
C ASN A 254 8.05 -2.82 -12.24
N SER A 255 8.87 -3.82 -12.58
CA SER A 255 9.61 -3.91 -13.84
C SER A 255 9.04 -4.98 -14.79
N GLY A 256 8.12 -5.83 -14.32
CA GLY A 256 7.42 -6.83 -15.12
C GLY A 256 6.01 -6.39 -15.57
N TYR A 257 5.09 -7.35 -15.63
CA TYR A 257 3.67 -7.17 -15.86
C TYR A 257 2.88 -7.19 -14.54
N PHE A 258 2.17 -6.10 -14.24
CA PHE A 258 1.30 -6.00 -13.07
C PHE A 258 -0.13 -5.65 -13.50
N GLU A 259 -1.02 -6.61 -13.36
CA GLU A 259 -2.45 -6.45 -13.60
C GLU A 259 -3.22 -6.26 -12.29
N ASN A 260 -4.04 -5.22 -12.23
CA ASN A 260 -4.96 -4.96 -11.13
C ASN A 260 -6.41 -5.11 -11.59
N ASN A 261 -7.09 -6.13 -11.07
CA ASN A 261 -8.51 -6.42 -11.28
C ASN A 261 -9.39 -6.01 -10.08
N SER A 262 -8.78 -5.54 -8.99
CA SER A 262 -9.50 -5.07 -7.80
C SER A 262 -8.79 -3.88 -7.17
N THR A 263 -8.32 -3.93 -5.92
CA THR A 263 -7.87 -2.71 -5.21
C THR A 263 -6.37 -2.71 -4.96
N ILE A 264 -5.71 -1.60 -5.28
CA ILE A 264 -4.36 -1.27 -4.81
C ILE A 264 -4.43 0.01 -3.98
N GLU A 265 -3.93 -0.05 -2.75
CA GLU A 265 -3.74 1.11 -1.88
C GLU A 265 -2.24 1.39 -1.75
N ASN A 266 -1.78 2.51 -2.31
CA ASN A 266 -0.45 3.05 -2.06
C ASN A 266 -0.55 4.02 -0.88
N MET A 267 -0.17 3.58 0.31
CA MET A 267 -0.44 4.29 1.57
C MET A 267 0.48 5.50 1.77
N SER A 268 0.23 6.28 2.82
CA SER A 268 1.08 7.42 3.19
C SER A 268 2.52 6.96 3.46
N GLY A 269 3.49 7.69 2.92
CA GLY A 269 4.92 7.35 2.99
C GLY A 269 5.37 6.31 1.96
N ALA A 270 4.45 5.68 1.24
CA ALA A 270 4.77 4.61 0.30
C ALA A 270 5.13 5.11 -1.10
N VAL A 271 6.19 4.55 -1.68
CA VAL A 271 6.64 4.85 -3.04
C VAL A 271 6.31 3.66 -3.95
N TRP A 272 5.59 3.94 -5.03
CA TRP A 272 5.39 2.99 -6.11
C TRP A 272 6.13 3.45 -7.37
N THR A 273 7.08 2.66 -7.84
CA THR A 273 7.78 2.86 -9.11
C THR A 273 7.36 1.82 -10.15
N ASN A 274 6.95 2.29 -11.33
CA ASN A 274 6.67 1.48 -12.50
C ASN A 274 7.69 1.77 -13.61
N THR A 275 8.46 0.77 -14.01
CA THR A 275 9.32 0.75 -15.20
C THR A 275 8.87 -0.30 -16.22
N GLY A 276 8.03 -1.26 -15.80
CA GLY A 276 7.43 -2.28 -16.66
C GLY A 276 6.05 -1.88 -17.16
N ARG A 277 5.14 -2.86 -17.26
CA ARG A 277 3.75 -2.68 -17.68
C ARG A 277 2.81 -2.81 -16.48
N PHE A 278 2.06 -1.75 -16.22
CA PHE A 278 0.95 -1.74 -15.29
C PHE A 278 -0.38 -1.61 -16.04
N LEU A 279 -1.34 -2.47 -15.71
CA LEU A 279 -2.71 -2.45 -16.23
C LEU A 279 -3.71 -2.47 -15.08
N ASN A 280 -4.44 -1.37 -14.91
CA ASN A 280 -5.63 -1.34 -14.07
C ASN A 280 -6.86 -1.64 -14.93
N THR A 281 -7.48 -2.81 -14.76
CA THR A 281 -8.66 -3.23 -15.53
C THR A 281 -9.96 -2.69 -14.92
N VAL A 282 -11.10 -3.00 -15.50
CA VAL A 282 -12.41 -2.81 -14.86
C VAL A 282 -12.74 -4.10 -14.10
N PRO A 283 -13.13 -4.05 -12.81
CA PRO A 283 -13.49 -2.89 -11.98
C PRO A 283 -12.34 -2.34 -11.12
N GLY A 284 -11.09 -2.58 -11.50
CA GLY A 284 -9.90 -2.21 -10.74
C GLY A 284 -9.86 -0.75 -10.27
N VAL A 285 -9.43 -0.55 -9.03
CA VAL A 285 -9.28 0.74 -8.35
C VAL A 285 -7.86 0.87 -7.81
N VAL A 286 -7.20 1.98 -8.14
CA VAL A 286 -5.95 2.41 -7.52
C VAL A 286 -6.23 3.62 -6.63
N ILE A 287 -5.87 3.52 -5.37
CA ILE A 287 -5.91 4.62 -4.40
C ILE A 287 -4.47 5.03 -4.11
N ASN A 288 -4.06 6.17 -4.64
CA ASN A 288 -2.73 6.71 -4.40
C ASN A 288 -2.75 7.73 -3.26
N GLY A 289 -2.39 7.30 -2.07
CA GLY A 289 -2.22 8.11 -0.87
C GLY A 289 -0.82 8.70 -0.68
N PHE A 290 0.12 8.49 -1.61
CA PHE A 290 1.44 9.13 -1.58
C PHE A 290 2.03 9.28 -2.99
N GLU A 291 3.09 8.56 -3.35
CA GLU A 291 3.82 8.78 -4.61
C GLU A 291 3.76 7.57 -5.54
N ILE A 292 3.35 7.84 -6.78
CA ILE A 292 3.48 6.91 -7.91
C ILE A 292 4.40 7.55 -8.96
N PHE A 293 5.38 6.79 -9.43
CA PHE A 293 6.27 7.15 -10.52
C PHE A 293 6.09 6.18 -11.68
N ASN A 294 5.54 6.64 -12.80
CA ASN A 294 5.68 5.95 -14.08
C ASN A 294 6.95 6.46 -14.77
N ARG A 295 8.04 5.71 -14.62
CA ARG A 295 9.36 6.08 -15.12
C ARG A 295 9.46 5.94 -16.64
N THR A 296 10.52 6.49 -17.22
CA THR A 296 10.87 6.28 -18.63
C THR A 296 10.90 4.78 -18.97
N GLY A 297 10.24 4.40 -20.07
CA GLY A 297 10.06 2.99 -20.48
C GLY A 297 8.82 2.31 -19.89
N GLY A 298 8.24 2.87 -18.81
CA GLY A 298 7.03 2.34 -18.17
C GLY A 298 5.76 2.54 -19.00
N PHE A 299 4.93 1.49 -19.03
CA PHE A 299 3.58 1.50 -19.59
C PHE A 299 2.58 1.52 -18.43
N PHE A 300 1.69 2.51 -18.43
CA PHE A 300 0.72 2.69 -17.37
C PHE A 300 -0.66 2.87 -17.98
N THR A 301 -1.48 1.81 -17.96
CA THR A 301 -2.82 1.82 -18.55
C THR A 301 -3.88 1.74 -17.47
N ASN A 302 -4.79 2.72 -17.47
CA ASN A 302 -5.97 2.73 -16.63
C ASN A 302 -7.24 2.52 -17.45
N ASN A 303 -7.86 1.36 -17.33
CA ASN A 303 -9.23 1.13 -17.82
C ASN A 303 -10.26 1.23 -16.68
N GLY A 304 -9.83 1.06 -15.42
CA GLY A 304 -10.67 1.19 -14.22
C GLY A 304 -10.67 2.61 -13.64
N THR A 305 -10.54 2.69 -12.32
CA THR A 305 -10.48 3.96 -11.57
C THR A 305 -9.13 4.21 -10.93
N ILE A 306 -8.61 5.43 -11.05
CA ILE A 306 -7.48 5.94 -10.26
C ILE A 306 -7.95 7.12 -9.42
N LYS A 307 -7.71 7.05 -8.12
CA LYS A 307 -7.85 8.16 -7.18
C LYS A 307 -6.46 8.61 -6.76
N ASN A 308 -5.96 9.64 -7.42
CA ASN A 308 -4.70 10.26 -7.08
C ASN A 308 -4.91 11.31 -5.98
N ASN A 309 -4.62 10.97 -4.74
CA ASN A 309 -4.83 11.86 -3.60
C ASN A 309 -3.60 12.73 -3.31
N ILE A 310 -2.39 12.27 -3.64
CA ILE A 310 -1.14 13.00 -3.36
C ILE A 310 -0.35 13.33 -4.62
N ARG A 311 0.47 12.43 -5.18
CA ARG A 311 1.32 12.75 -6.33
C ARG A 311 1.50 11.58 -7.29
N LEU A 312 1.30 11.83 -8.58
CA LEU A 312 1.59 10.92 -9.68
C LEU A 312 2.55 11.62 -10.64
N PHE A 313 3.72 11.04 -10.85
CA PHE A 313 4.71 11.50 -11.80
C PHE A 313 4.71 10.60 -13.02
N ASN A 314 4.48 11.18 -14.19
CA ASN A 314 4.67 10.51 -15.48
C ASN A 314 5.93 11.05 -16.16
N GLU A 315 6.90 10.16 -16.34
CA GLU A 315 8.13 10.37 -17.11
C GLU A 315 8.13 9.50 -18.38
N GLY A 316 7.16 8.60 -18.53
CA GLY A 316 7.01 7.70 -19.67
C GLY A 316 6.13 8.24 -20.81
N LEU A 317 6.28 7.64 -22.00
CA LEU A 317 5.49 7.97 -23.19
C LEU A 317 4.13 7.26 -23.25
N ASN A 318 3.91 6.27 -22.39
CA ASN A 318 2.80 5.31 -22.50
C ASN A 318 1.88 5.35 -21.27
N PHE A 319 1.51 6.54 -20.82
CA PHE A 319 0.44 6.69 -19.83
C PHE A 319 -0.90 6.85 -20.56
N VAL A 320 -1.82 5.93 -20.34
CA VAL A 320 -3.13 5.91 -21.00
C VAL A 320 -4.24 5.82 -19.96
N ASN A 321 -5.15 6.80 -19.97
CA ASN A 321 -6.38 6.80 -19.20
C ASN A 321 -7.59 6.51 -20.11
N ASN A 322 -8.04 5.27 -20.12
CA ASN A 322 -9.28 4.77 -20.74
C ASN A 322 -10.37 4.48 -19.70
N GLY A 323 -10.29 5.09 -18.52
CA GLY A 323 -11.26 4.93 -17.46
C GLY A 323 -11.50 6.25 -16.74
N TYR A 324 -11.55 6.20 -15.42
CA TYR A 324 -11.73 7.40 -14.60
C TYR A 324 -10.44 7.70 -13.83
N LEU A 325 -9.89 8.91 -14.01
CA LEU A 325 -8.77 9.41 -13.22
C LEU A 325 -9.20 10.66 -12.45
N ALA A 326 -9.30 10.53 -11.13
CA ALA A 326 -9.58 11.61 -10.19
C ALA A 326 -8.28 12.12 -9.56
N ALA A 327 -7.94 13.37 -9.82
CA ALA A 327 -6.78 14.05 -9.25
C ALA A 327 -7.21 15.03 -8.14
N THR A 328 -7.17 14.56 -6.89
CA THR A 328 -7.25 15.42 -5.70
C THR A 328 -5.85 15.92 -5.31
N GLY A 329 -4.83 15.11 -5.62
CA GLY A 329 -3.42 15.46 -5.59
C GLY A 329 -2.91 15.96 -6.94
N ASP A 330 -1.59 16.00 -7.08
CA ASP A 330 -0.91 16.48 -8.28
C ASP A 330 -0.61 15.34 -9.26
N VAL A 331 -0.85 15.60 -10.53
CA VAL A 331 -0.44 14.77 -11.67
C VAL A 331 0.56 15.57 -12.48
N LEU A 332 1.79 15.07 -12.58
CA LEU A 332 2.87 15.76 -13.26
C LEU A 332 3.27 14.97 -14.50
N ASN A 333 2.96 15.49 -15.68
CA ASN A 333 3.44 14.97 -16.95
C ASN A 333 4.73 15.71 -17.33
N ARG A 334 5.87 15.07 -17.10
CA ARG A 334 7.20 15.70 -17.26
C ARG A 334 7.56 15.95 -18.72
N THR A 335 8.57 16.79 -18.93
CA THR A 335 9.17 17.01 -20.26
C THR A 335 9.54 15.68 -20.91
N GLY A 336 9.14 15.50 -22.17
CA GLY A 336 9.39 14.26 -22.91
C GLY A 336 8.42 13.11 -22.58
N ALA A 337 7.53 13.27 -21.60
CA ALA A 337 6.51 12.28 -21.26
C ALA A 337 5.19 12.54 -22.01
N LYS A 338 4.33 11.53 -22.10
CA LYS A 338 3.02 11.62 -22.74
C LYS A 338 1.92 10.98 -21.90
N ILE A 339 0.81 11.70 -21.76
CA ILE A 339 -0.47 11.20 -21.25
C ILE A 339 -1.50 11.23 -22.37
N LEU A 340 -2.18 10.11 -22.58
CA LEU A 340 -3.35 10.00 -23.45
C LEU A 340 -4.61 9.79 -22.59
N ASN A 341 -5.55 10.72 -22.66
CA ASN A 341 -6.87 10.61 -22.04
C ASN A 341 -7.93 10.29 -23.10
N THR A 342 -8.53 9.11 -23.02
CA THR A 342 -9.60 8.67 -23.92
C THR A 342 -10.95 8.55 -23.21
N GLU A 343 -11.01 8.75 -21.90
CA GLU A 343 -12.25 8.78 -21.11
C GLU A 343 -12.32 10.03 -20.24
N VAL A 344 -12.34 9.89 -18.91
CA VAL A 344 -12.58 11.01 -17.99
C VAL A 344 -11.35 11.22 -17.11
N LEU A 345 -10.82 12.44 -17.17
CA LEU A 345 -9.85 12.97 -16.23
C LEU A 345 -10.48 14.14 -15.48
N GLU A 346 -10.60 14.01 -14.17
CA GLU A 346 -11.19 15.02 -13.31
C GLU A 346 -10.16 15.53 -12.32
N ILE A 347 -9.90 16.83 -12.34
CA ILE A 347 -9.01 17.52 -11.42
C ILE A 347 -9.91 18.18 -10.38
N PHE A 348 -9.92 17.62 -9.17
CA PHE A 348 -10.67 18.13 -8.02
C PHE A 348 -9.94 19.32 -7.41
N GLU A 349 -9.38 19.19 -6.21
CA GLU A 349 -8.52 20.20 -5.57
C GLU A 349 -7.04 20.04 -5.96
N GLY A 350 -6.79 19.09 -6.86
CA GLY A 350 -5.48 18.72 -7.37
C GLY A 350 -4.92 19.67 -8.42
N SER A 351 -3.82 19.24 -9.01
CA SER A 351 -3.32 19.86 -10.23
C SER A 351 -2.96 18.83 -11.30
N LEU A 352 -3.09 19.23 -12.55
CA LEU A 352 -2.42 18.59 -13.68
C LEU A 352 -1.38 19.57 -14.22
N VAL A 353 -0.11 19.26 -14.04
CA VAL A 353 1.01 20.02 -14.59
C VAL A 353 1.52 19.29 -15.83
N ASN A 354 1.31 19.88 -16.99
CA ASN A 354 1.75 19.33 -18.27
C ASN A 354 2.99 20.07 -18.78
N GLU A 355 4.15 19.42 -18.70
CA GLU A 355 5.42 19.85 -19.29
C GLU A 355 5.76 19.04 -20.56
N GLY A 356 5.12 17.88 -20.73
CA GLY A 356 5.24 17.02 -21.91
C GLY A 356 4.09 17.16 -22.90
N ALA A 357 3.65 16.04 -23.48
CA ALA A 357 2.50 15.95 -24.38
C ALA A 357 1.26 15.41 -23.65
N PHE A 358 0.12 16.07 -23.80
CA PHE A 358 -1.16 15.62 -23.28
C PHE A 358 -2.20 15.57 -24.41
N GLU A 359 -2.68 14.37 -24.73
CA GLU A 359 -3.70 14.15 -25.75
C GLU A 359 -5.03 13.87 -25.07
N ASN A 360 -6.04 14.71 -25.33
CA ASN A 360 -7.38 14.50 -24.83
C ASN A 360 -8.36 14.24 -25.97
N SER A 361 -8.92 13.04 -25.99
CA SER A 361 -9.95 12.63 -26.96
C SER A 361 -11.36 12.68 -26.41
N LYS A 362 -11.54 12.74 -25.08
CA LYS A 362 -12.85 12.84 -24.43
C LYS A 362 -12.89 13.96 -23.40
N THR A 363 -13.04 13.66 -22.11
CA THR A 363 -13.46 14.67 -21.13
C THR A 363 -12.35 14.94 -20.13
N VAL A 364 -12.00 16.22 -19.99
CA VAL A 364 -11.25 16.75 -18.86
C VAL A 364 -12.13 17.74 -18.12
N ILE A 365 -12.25 17.58 -16.80
CA ILE A 365 -12.98 18.50 -15.93
C ILE A 365 -12.00 19.09 -14.92
N VAL A 366 -11.83 20.40 -14.94
CA VAL A 366 -11.11 21.14 -13.91
C VAL A 366 -12.16 21.69 -12.95
N ARG A 367 -12.35 21.06 -11.79
CA ARG A 367 -13.33 21.48 -10.79
C ARG A 367 -12.91 22.76 -10.09
N LYS A 368 -13.83 23.32 -9.30
CA LYS A 368 -13.53 24.37 -8.32
C LYS A 368 -12.27 23.98 -7.52
N CYS A 369 -11.34 24.92 -7.39
CA CYS A 369 -10.03 24.73 -6.76
C CYS A 369 -9.02 23.84 -7.51
N GLY A 370 -9.40 23.23 -8.63
CA GLY A 370 -8.51 22.46 -9.49
C GLY A 370 -7.66 23.35 -10.39
N ILE A 371 -6.45 22.87 -10.70
CA ILE A 371 -5.50 23.60 -11.55
C ILE A 371 -5.07 22.73 -12.74
N LEU A 372 -5.20 23.27 -13.95
CA LEU A 372 -4.51 22.76 -15.13
C LEU A 372 -3.40 23.73 -15.50
N SER A 373 -2.14 23.34 -15.38
CA SER A 373 -0.98 24.15 -15.78
C SER A 373 -0.30 23.53 -16.99
N ASN A 374 -0.61 24.05 -18.17
CA ASN A 374 0.01 23.63 -19.42
C ASN A 374 1.23 24.50 -19.75
N LYS A 375 2.40 23.85 -19.74
CA LYS A 375 3.69 24.38 -20.19
C LYS A 375 4.22 23.65 -21.43
N GLY A 376 3.70 22.46 -21.73
CA GLY A 376 4.05 21.62 -22.88
C GLY A 376 3.04 21.74 -24.03
N ALA A 377 2.71 20.60 -24.65
CA ALA A 377 1.75 20.53 -25.75
C ALA A 377 0.46 19.83 -25.32
N ILE A 378 -0.69 20.44 -25.65
CA ILE A 378 -2.00 19.79 -25.53
C ILE A 378 -2.62 19.65 -26.92
N THR A 379 -3.00 18.43 -27.27
CA THR A 379 -3.86 18.15 -28.42
C THR A 379 -5.22 17.74 -27.90
N ASN A 380 -6.23 18.57 -28.13
CA ASN A 380 -7.57 18.38 -27.60
C ASN A 380 -8.60 18.18 -28.72
N SER A 381 -8.97 16.94 -29.01
CA SER A 381 -10.13 16.63 -29.87
C SER A 381 -11.42 16.45 -29.06
N GLY A 382 -11.30 16.30 -27.74
CA GLY A 382 -12.43 16.23 -26.80
C GLY A 382 -12.85 17.59 -26.21
N SER A 383 -13.31 17.57 -24.97
CA SER A 383 -13.74 18.74 -24.19
C SER A 383 -12.89 18.90 -22.94
N ILE A 384 -12.34 20.10 -22.73
CA ILE A 384 -11.75 20.53 -21.47
C ILE A 384 -12.69 21.58 -20.89
N ARG A 385 -13.33 21.27 -19.76
CA ARG A 385 -14.26 22.16 -19.06
C ARG A 385 -13.63 22.64 -17.78
N SER A 386 -13.65 23.95 -17.55
CA SER A 386 -13.06 24.54 -16.35
C SER A 386 -14.09 25.26 -15.49
N GLU A 387 -14.13 24.89 -14.23
CA GLU A 387 -14.66 25.62 -13.08
C GLU A 387 -13.51 26.16 -12.20
N GLY A 388 -12.29 25.62 -12.37
CA GLY A 388 -11.07 26.01 -11.66
C GLY A 388 -10.18 26.96 -12.47
N ILE A 389 -8.86 26.82 -12.29
CA ILE A 389 -7.84 27.67 -12.92
C ILE A 389 -7.10 26.89 -14.01
N VAL A 390 -6.97 27.49 -15.19
CA VAL A 390 -6.16 26.97 -16.30
C VAL A 390 -5.07 27.98 -16.67
N PHE A 391 -3.81 27.56 -16.58
CA PHE A 391 -2.67 28.28 -17.15
C PHE A 391 -2.26 27.64 -18.47
N GLN A 392 -2.50 28.35 -19.56
CA GLN A 392 -2.21 27.93 -20.91
C GLN A 392 -1.01 28.68 -21.47
N ARG A 393 0.19 28.29 -20.99
CA ARG A 393 1.47 28.88 -21.39
C ARG A 393 2.18 28.08 -22.49
N GLY A 394 1.79 26.82 -22.65
CA GLY A 394 2.21 25.94 -23.75
C GLY A 394 1.28 26.01 -24.96
N THR A 395 1.42 25.07 -25.89
CA THR A 395 0.56 24.99 -27.07
C THR A 395 -0.74 24.25 -26.76
N LEU A 396 -1.83 24.71 -27.37
CA LEU A 396 -3.13 24.02 -27.40
C LEU A 396 -3.59 23.95 -28.85
N THR A 397 -3.73 22.73 -29.37
CA THR A 397 -4.25 22.46 -30.72
C THR A 397 -5.58 21.72 -30.62
N GLY A 398 -6.55 22.11 -31.46
CA GLY A 398 -7.89 21.55 -31.47
C GLY A 398 -8.89 22.41 -30.69
N ASN A 399 -9.82 21.76 -29.98
CA ASN A 399 -10.88 22.45 -29.25
C ASN A 399 -10.31 23.30 -28.11
N ALA A 400 -10.79 24.53 -27.99
CA ALA A 400 -10.42 25.43 -26.91
C ALA A 400 -10.91 24.92 -25.54
N VAL A 401 -10.33 25.44 -24.47
CA VAL A 401 -10.83 25.23 -23.10
C VAL A 401 -12.17 25.95 -22.94
N VAL A 402 -13.19 25.23 -22.51
CA VAL A 402 -14.52 25.78 -22.22
C VAL A 402 -14.53 26.25 -20.77
N LYS A 403 -14.52 27.58 -20.60
CA LYS A 403 -14.72 28.21 -19.30
C LYS A 403 -16.20 28.13 -18.92
N ILE A 404 -16.51 27.43 -17.81
CA ILE A 404 -17.83 27.40 -17.18
C ILE A 404 -17.85 28.45 -16.07
N THR A 405 -16.95 28.27 -15.10
CA THR A 405 -16.61 29.22 -14.02
C THR A 405 -15.09 29.26 -13.88
N GLY A 406 -14.54 30.03 -12.94
CA GLY A 406 -13.09 30.09 -12.77
C GLY A 406 -12.35 30.95 -13.80
N LEU A 407 -11.13 30.56 -14.17
CA LEU A 407 -10.21 31.40 -14.93
C LEU A 407 -9.37 30.61 -15.95
N VAL A 408 -9.21 31.15 -17.16
CA VAL A 408 -8.31 30.62 -18.19
C VAL A 408 -7.33 31.73 -18.57
N LEU A 409 -6.04 31.48 -18.43
CA LEU A 409 -4.96 32.43 -18.62
C LEU A 409 -4.03 31.96 -19.72
N THR A 410 -3.94 32.72 -20.80
CA THR A 410 -3.06 32.41 -21.93
C THR A 410 -1.76 33.21 -21.92
N SER A 411 -1.66 34.25 -21.09
CA SER A 411 -0.43 35.04 -20.96
C SER A 411 0.54 34.42 -19.96
N THR A 412 1.82 34.72 -20.14
CA THR A 412 2.88 34.40 -19.17
C THR A 412 2.88 35.35 -17.96
N SER A 413 2.09 36.44 -18.00
CA SER A 413 1.98 37.41 -16.92
C SER A 413 1.14 36.84 -15.77
N SER A 414 1.66 36.96 -14.54
CA SER A 414 0.93 36.68 -13.30
C SER A 414 -0.07 37.78 -12.93
N GLU A 415 -0.09 38.89 -13.68
CA GLU A 415 -1.10 39.94 -13.56
C GLU A 415 -2.33 39.58 -14.37
N VAL A 416 -3.44 39.33 -13.66
CA VAL A 416 -4.76 39.14 -14.24
C VAL A 416 -5.52 40.44 -14.03
N ALA A 417 -5.43 41.34 -15.01
CA ALA A 417 -5.95 42.70 -14.88
C ALA A 417 -7.48 42.77 -14.79
N THR A 418 -8.22 41.76 -15.26
CA THR A 418 -9.68 41.81 -15.30
C THR A 418 -10.32 40.54 -14.75
N GLY A 419 -11.23 40.71 -13.79
CA GLY A 419 -12.15 39.66 -13.36
C GLY A 419 -11.63 38.66 -12.33
N LEU A 420 -10.52 38.92 -11.63
CA LEU A 420 -10.10 38.15 -10.43
C LEU A 420 -10.67 38.73 -9.12
N CYS A 421 -10.71 40.05 -9.02
CA CYS A 421 -10.97 40.77 -7.79
C CYS A 421 -12.04 41.84 -7.98
N LYS A 422 -12.69 42.20 -6.86
CA LYS A 422 -13.62 43.32 -6.82
C LYS A 422 -12.85 44.59 -7.20
N PRO A 423 -13.35 45.43 -8.13
CA PRO A 423 -12.70 46.71 -8.46
C PRO A 423 -12.53 47.61 -7.23
N THR A 424 -13.54 47.59 -6.36
CA THR A 424 -13.54 48.28 -5.07
C THR A 424 -14.01 47.33 -3.97
N PHE A 425 -13.31 47.32 -2.83
CA PHE A 425 -13.67 46.57 -1.62
C PHE A 425 -13.87 47.53 -0.44
N ARG A 426 -15.01 47.43 0.25
CA ARG A 426 -15.33 48.27 1.41
C ARG A 426 -15.10 47.50 2.71
N SER A 427 -14.44 48.11 3.68
CA SER A 427 -14.28 47.58 5.03
C SER A 427 -14.56 48.65 6.08
N GLY A 428 -15.42 48.33 7.05
CA GLY A 428 -15.78 49.21 8.16
C GLY A 428 -14.89 48.98 9.37
N THR A 429 -14.68 50.02 10.17
CA THR A 429 -14.00 49.92 11.47
C THR A 429 -14.79 49.06 12.47
N ASP A 430 -14.09 48.26 13.27
CA ASP A 430 -14.63 47.60 14.46
C ASP A 430 -14.66 48.54 15.67
N VAL A 431 -15.23 48.10 16.79
CA VAL A 431 -15.29 48.87 18.06
C VAL A 431 -13.92 49.32 18.60
N GLY A 432 -12.83 48.75 18.11
CA GLY A 432 -11.45 49.17 18.41
C GLY A 432 -10.88 50.18 17.41
N GLY A 433 -11.70 50.71 16.49
CA GLY A 433 -11.29 51.65 15.45
C GLY A 433 -10.49 51.01 14.31
N ARG A 434 -10.59 49.68 14.13
CA ARG A 434 -9.79 48.94 13.14
C ARG A 434 -10.64 48.35 12.03
N ALA A 435 -10.36 48.70 10.78
CA ALA A 435 -10.92 48.03 9.61
C ALA A 435 -10.01 46.88 9.19
N LYS A 436 -10.57 45.68 9.01
CA LYS A 436 -9.82 44.47 8.64
C LYS A 436 -10.21 44.04 7.23
N VAL A 437 -9.21 43.72 6.42
CA VAL A 437 -9.40 43.23 5.04
C VAL A 437 -8.71 41.88 4.92
N ASP A 438 -9.52 40.82 4.83
CA ASP A 438 -9.00 39.49 4.51
C ASP A 438 -8.82 39.33 3.01
N ALA A 439 -7.65 38.82 2.59
CA ALA A 439 -7.30 38.69 1.18
C ALA A 439 -8.36 37.91 0.37
N ALA A 440 -8.90 36.82 0.92
CA ALA A 440 -9.92 36.01 0.26
C ALA A 440 -11.23 36.79 0.00
N GLN A 441 -11.58 37.79 0.81
CA GLN A 441 -12.81 38.58 0.66
C GLN A 441 -12.77 39.57 -0.52
N VAL A 442 -11.56 39.88 -1.00
CA VAL A 442 -11.33 40.79 -2.14
C VAL A 442 -11.66 40.10 -3.47
N LEU A 443 -11.71 38.76 -3.51
CA LEU A 443 -12.05 37.99 -4.70
C LEU A 443 -13.48 38.26 -5.17
N LEU A 444 -13.70 38.12 -6.49
CA LEU A 444 -15.05 38.08 -7.02
C LEU A 444 -15.72 36.74 -6.65
N PRO A 445 -16.89 36.76 -5.99
CA PRO A 445 -17.59 35.54 -5.58
C PRO A 445 -17.93 34.61 -6.76
N THR A 446 -18.15 35.18 -7.94
CA THR A 446 -18.49 34.46 -9.18
C THR A 446 -17.37 33.52 -9.67
N ILE A 447 -16.14 33.70 -9.21
CA ILE A 447 -15.02 32.80 -9.55
C ILE A 447 -14.99 31.59 -8.60
N GLY A 448 -15.55 31.74 -7.38
CA GLY A 448 -15.58 30.67 -6.39
C GLY A 448 -14.19 30.16 -6.02
N LEU A 449 -13.21 31.04 -5.80
CA LEU A 449 -11.86 30.62 -5.38
C LEU A 449 -11.56 30.99 -3.93
N ASP A 450 -12.52 31.54 -3.19
CA ASP A 450 -12.36 32.01 -1.81
C ASP A 450 -12.28 30.88 -0.77
N SER A 451 -12.73 29.67 -1.13
CA SER A 451 -12.80 28.51 -0.22
C SER A 451 -11.77 27.41 -0.53
N CYS A 452 -10.71 27.70 -1.29
CA CYS A 452 -9.75 26.69 -1.74
C CYS A 452 -8.62 26.48 -0.72
N GLY A 453 -8.65 25.35 0.01
CA GLY A 453 -7.67 25.05 1.07
C GLY A 453 -6.22 24.91 0.59
N GLY A 454 -6.00 24.64 -0.71
CA GLY A 454 -4.66 24.51 -1.31
C GLY A 454 -4.03 25.83 -1.79
N PHE A 455 -4.73 26.97 -1.65
CA PHE A 455 -4.26 28.27 -2.13
C PHE A 455 -3.88 29.18 -0.96
N GLN A 456 -2.90 30.06 -1.17
CA GLN A 456 -2.49 31.07 -0.20
C GLN A 456 -2.86 32.45 -0.73
N TYR A 457 -3.50 33.28 0.10
CA TYR A 457 -4.02 34.58 -0.30
C TYR A 457 -3.34 35.68 0.50
N PHE A 458 -2.87 36.70 -0.21
CA PHE A 458 -2.20 37.86 0.36
C PHE A 458 -2.82 39.13 -0.19
N ILE A 459 -3.13 40.11 0.67
CA ILE A 459 -3.47 41.48 0.33
C ILE A 459 -2.32 42.37 0.81
N ASN A 460 -1.69 43.10 -0.10
CA ASN A 460 -0.50 43.92 0.18
C ASN A 460 0.63 43.12 0.88
N GLY A 461 0.78 41.84 0.54
CA GLY A 461 1.80 40.94 1.10
C GLY A 461 1.44 40.29 2.44
N LEU A 462 0.26 40.57 3.01
CA LEU A 462 -0.21 40.00 4.28
C LEU A 462 -1.48 39.16 4.05
N ASN A 463 -1.72 38.14 4.89
CA ASN A 463 -2.98 37.39 4.83
C ASN A 463 -4.20 38.29 5.15
N ARG A 464 -3.97 39.30 5.99
CA ARG A 464 -4.93 40.30 6.42
C ARG A 464 -4.25 41.67 6.55
N SER A 465 -4.82 42.69 5.92
CA SER A 465 -4.45 44.09 6.16
C SER A 465 -5.35 44.68 7.24
N THR A 466 -4.79 45.56 8.08
CA THR A 466 -5.54 46.31 9.11
C THR A 466 -5.30 47.79 8.90
N TYR A 467 -6.37 48.57 8.90
CA TYR A 467 -6.37 50.03 8.77
C TYR A 467 -6.99 50.65 10.02
N GLY A 468 -6.52 51.82 10.42
CA GLY A 468 -6.98 52.54 11.60
C GLY A 468 -7.88 53.72 11.25
N CYS A 469 -8.13 54.56 12.24
CA CYS A 469 -8.96 55.75 12.09
C CYS A 469 -8.37 56.79 11.12
N ALA A 470 -7.05 56.82 10.93
CA ALA A 470 -6.39 57.75 10.02
C ALA A 470 -6.76 57.52 8.55
N GLU A 471 -7.17 56.30 8.22
CA GLU A 471 -7.53 55.88 6.87
C GLU A 471 -9.04 56.00 6.57
N ILE A 472 -9.88 56.40 7.54
CA ILE A 472 -11.32 56.55 7.33
C ILE A 472 -11.59 57.62 6.26
N GLY A 473 -12.47 57.29 5.32
CA GLY A 473 -12.82 58.17 4.19
C GLY A 473 -11.77 58.22 3.08
N THR A 474 -10.69 57.43 3.20
CA THR A 474 -9.65 57.33 2.17
C THR A 474 -9.83 56.08 1.31
N THR A 475 -9.32 56.16 0.08
CA THR A 475 -9.21 55.03 -0.85
C THR A 475 -7.76 54.60 -0.94
N ILE A 476 -7.47 53.36 -0.52
CA ILE A 476 -6.12 52.81 -0.45
C ILE A 476 -5.94 51.78 -1.58
N PRO A 477 -4.83 51.82 -2.33
CA PRO A 477 -4.54 50.77 -3.30
C PRO A 477 -4.30 49.42 -2.59
N GLY A 478 -5.04 48.40 -3.02
CA GLY A 478 -4.88 47.02 -2.60
C GLY A 478 -4.35 46.16 -3.74
N ARG A 479 -3.35 45.32 -3.45
CA ARG A 479 -2.83 44.32 -4.39
C ARG A 479 -3.06 42.94 -3.83
N LEU A 480 -3.95 42.17 -4.45
CA LEU A 480 -4.14 40.75 -4.11
C LEU A 480 -3.05 39.93 -4.81
N LYS A 481 -2.51 38.95 -4.10
CA LYS A 481 -1.70 37.86 -4.65
C LYS A 481 -2.24 36.53 -4.15
N ILE A 482 -2.49 35.61 -5.06
CA ILE A 482 -2.82 34.21 -4.76
C ILE A 482 -1.61 33.38 -5.16
N VAL A 483 -1.08 32.55 -4.26
CA VAL A 483 -0.06 31.55 -4.56
C VAL A 483 -0.72 30.18 -4.55
N LEU A 484 -0.53 29.43 -5.63
CA LEU A 484 -1.17 28.15 -5.88
C LEU A 484 -0.22 26.99 -5.52
N ARG A 485 -0.77 25.79 -5.32
CA ARG A 485 0.03 24.58 -5.01
C ARG A 485 1.08 24.22 -6.07
N THR A 486 0.90 24.65 -7.32
CA THR A 486 1.87 24.45 -8.40
C THR A 486 3.07 25.41 -8.34
N GLY A 487 3.07 26.36 -7.41
CA GLY A 487 4.03 27.47 -7.33
C GLY A 487 3.67 28.66 -8.22
N ASP A 488 2.65 28.54 -9.06
CA ASP A 488 2.12 29.65 -9.85
C ASP A 488 1.46 30.70 -8.95
N SER A 489 1.43 31.95 -9.41
CA SER A 489 0.75 33.03 -8.70
C SER A 489 -0.15 33.86 -9.59
N LEU A 490 -1.26 34.32 -9.03
CA LEU A 490 -2.19 35.26 -9.63
C LEU A 490 -2.16 36.57 -8.87
N THR A 491 -2.23 37.70 -9.57
CA THR A 491 -2.31 39.02 -8.94
C THR A 491 -3.37 39.88 -9.60
N CYS A 492 -3.97 40.76 -8.80
CA CYS A 492 -4.89 41.80 -9.26
C CYS A 492 -4.72 43.05 -8.40
N ASN A 493 -5.23 44.17 -8.89
CA ASN A 493 -5.35 45.40 -8.12
C ASN A 493 -6.83 45.66 -7.76
N THR A 494 -7.06 46.24 -6.59
CA THR A 494 -8.36 46.67 -6.07
C THR A 494 -8.20 48.02 -5.37
N SER A 495 -9.30 48.75 -5.20
CA SER A 495 -9.37 49.95 -4.36
C SER A 495 -10.04 49.60 -3.03
N ILE A 496 -9.36 49.82 -1.91
CA ILE A 496 -9.89 49.55 -0.56
C ILE A 496 -10.44 50.85 0.01
N GLU A 497 -11.75 50.90 0.24
CA GLU A 497 -12.43 52.02 0.88
C GLU A 497 -12.66 51.70 2.36
N VAL A 498 -12.07 52.50 3.24
CA VAL A 498 -12.25 52.38 4.68
C VAL A 498 -13.32 53.38 5.12
N PHE A 499 -14.36 52.89 5.78
CA PHE A 499 -15.44 53.73 6.30
C PHE A 499 -15.60 53.53 7.81
N ASP A 500 -16.21 54.52 8.47
CA ASP A 500 -16.56 54.38 9.87
C ASP A 500 -17.75 53.42 10.01
N GLY A 501 -17.49 52.23 10.54
CA GLY A 501 -18.47 51.18 10.74
C GLY A 501 -19.08 51.17 12.14
N VAL A 502 -18.59 52.02 13.06
CA VAL A 502 -19.01 52.04 14.45
C VAL A 502 -20.06 53.12 14.66
N ALA A 503 -21.27 52.70 15.04
CA ALA A 503 -22.27 53.66 15.48
C ALA A 503 -21.78 54.38 16.76
N PRO A 504 -21.95 55.70 16.89
CA PRO A 504 -21.56 56.42 18.10
C PRO A 504 -22.35 55.88 19.30
N LEU A 505 -21.65 55.55 20.38
CA LEU A 505 -22.28 55.22 21.65
C LEU A 505 -22.58 56.52 22.41
N ILE A 506 -23.86 56.81 22.59
CA ILE A 506 -24.31 57.96 23.36
C ILE A 506 -24.94 57.45 24.65
N ALA A 507 -24.27 57.70 25.78
CA ALA A 507 -24.65 57.25 27.11
C ALA A 507 -24.73 58.43 28.08
N ASN A 508 -25.56 58.32 29.12
CA ASN A 508 -25.79 59.37 30.13
C ASN A 508 -26.37 60.69 29.57
N CYS A 509 -27.17 60.64 28.49
CA CYS A 509 -27.91 61.81 28.06
C CYS A 509 -29.02 62.14 29.08
N PRO A 510 -29.18 63.42 29.48
CA PRO A 510 -30.35 63.88 30.22
C PRO A 510 -31.66 63.50 29.50
N GLN A 511 -32.73 63.19 30.25
CA GLN A 511 -34.02 62.74 29.67
C GLN A 511 -34.69 63.76 28.72
N ASP A 512 -34.22 64.99 28.73
CA ASP A 512 -34.70 66.12 27.93
C ASP A 512 -33.93 66.35 26.62
N VAL A 513 -33.00 65.45 26.24
CA VAL A 513 -32.26 65.54 24.97
C VAL A 513 -32.82 64.59 23.91
N THR A 514 -33.28 65.16 22.79
CA THR A 514 -33.69 64.42 21.59
C THR A 514 -32.55 64.37 20.58
N ILE A 515 -32.16 63.18 20.14
CA ILE A 515 -31.08 62.98 19.17
C ILE A 515 -31.67 62.73 17.78
N PHE A 516 -31.23 63.49 16.79
CA PHE A 516 -31.57 63.29 15.39
C PHE A 516 -30.34 62.82 14.61
N SER A 517 -30.45 61.69 13.91
CA SER A 517 -29.46 61.26 12.91
C SER A 517 -29.83 61.88 11.56
N LEU A 518 -28.88 62.56 10.92
CA LEU A 518 -29.08 63.16 9.60
C LEU A 518 -28.83 62.18 8.44
N ASN A 519 -28.20 61.02 8.67
CA ASN A 519 -27.88 60.06 7.62
C ASN A 519 -27.94 58.62 8.16
N ASP A 520 -28.94 57.87 7.70
CA ASP A 520 -29.33 56.55 8.17
C ASP A 520 -28.46 55.45 7.53
N THR A 521 -27.52 54.85 8.28
CA THR A 521 -26.94 53.54 7.92
C THR A 521 -26.67 52.59 9.10
N ALA A 522 -26.81 52.99 10.36
CA ALA A 522 -26.74 52.06 11.49
C ALA A 522 -27.68 52.46 12.65
N SER A 523 -28.41 51.47 13.17
CA SER A 523 -29.27 51.61 14.34
C SER A 523 -28.42 51.77 15.61
N TYR A 524 -28.66 52.83 16.38
CA TYR A 524 -28.08 53.04 17.70
C TYR A 524 -28.79 52.18 18.75
N VAL A 525 -28.04 51.62 19.70
CA VAL A 525 -28.59 50.95 20.87
C VAL A 525 -28.66 51.95 22.01
N TRP A 526 -29.87 52.26 22.47
CA TRP A 526 -30.10 53.05 23.67
C TRP A 526 -29.98 52.15 24.90
N LEU A 527 -29.03 52.46 25.78
CA LEU A 527 -28.98 51.93 27.13
C LEU A 527 -29.23 53.12 28.07
N ALA A 528 -30.39 53.09 28.72
CA ALA A 528 -30.78 54.04 29.76
C ALA A 528 -29.82 53.99 30.95
#